data_AF-A0A9D7MJQ6-F1
#
_entry.id   AF-A0A9D7MJQ6-F1
#
_cell.length_a   1.000
_cell.length_b   1.000
_cell.length_c   1.000
_cell.angle_alpha   90.00
_cell.angle_beta   90.00
_cell.angle_gamma   90.00
#
_symmetry.space_group_name_H-M   'P 1'
#
loop_
_entity.id
_entity.type
_entity.pdbx_description
1 polymer ?
#
loop_
_entity_poly.entity_id
_entity_poly.type
_entity_poly.pdbx_seq_one_letter_code
_entity_poly.pdbx_strand_id
1 'polypeptide(L)'
;MIRGIFDFFESNGGGMVSAELTAFDAKARGNNVDVMWNTASETNSDHFDVERADVMAGSDAAFATVGTVASAGVSSTSRDYSFRDLG
;
A
#
# COMPACT_ATOMS: atom_id res chain seq x y z
N MET A 1 -2.92 13.34 13.53
CA MET A 1 -2.61 14.07 12.27
C MET A 1 -2.15 13.03 11.27
N ILE A 2 -3.05 12.50 10.44
CA ILE A 2 -2.70 11.56 9.36
C ILE A 2 -3.03 12.33 8.07
N ARG A 3 -1.98 12.80 7.38
CA ARG A 3 -2.09 13.64 6.18
C ARG A 3 -1.42 13.01 4.94
N GLY A 4 -1.08 11.72 4.99
CA GLY A 4 -0.35 11.06 3.91
C GLY A 4 -1.24 10.48 2.81
N ILE A 5 -2.38 9.88 3.18
CA ILE A 5 -3.23 9.13 2.25
C ILE A 5 -4.14 10.01 1.38
N PHE A 6 -4.43 11.25 1.80
CA PHE A 6 -5.39 12.11 1.10
C PHE A 6 -4.77 12.99 0.00
N ASP A 7 -3.46 13.26 0.02
CA ASP A 7 -2.83 14.20 -0.92
C ASP A 7 -2.53 13.57 -2.31
N PHE A 8 -2.52 12.23 -2.39
CA PHE A 8 -2.27 11.53 -3.65
C PHE A 8 -3.48 11.57 -4.61
N PHE A 9 -4.70 11.75 -4.11
CA PHE A 9 -5.92 11.73 -4.92
C PHE A 9 -6.24 13.07 -5.59
N GLU A 10 -5.76 14.21 -5.05
CA GLU A 10 -6.09 15.54 -5.59
C GLU A 10 -5.05 16.07 -6.59
N SER A 11 -3.79 15.61 -6.55
CA SER A 11 -2.74 16.17 -7.41
C SER A 11 -2.67 15.59 -8.83
N ASN A 12 -3.24 14.40 -9.10
CA ASN A 12 -3.11 13.71 -10.39
C ASN A 12 -4.46 13.53 -11.10
N GLY A 13 -5.09 14.65 -11.47
CA GLY A 13 -6.31 14.76 -12.30
C GLY A 13 -6.87 13.44 -12.89
N GLY A 14 -7.91 12.90 -12.25
CA GLY A 14 -8.91 12.05 -12.90
C GLY A 14 -8.47 10.68 -13.44
N GLY A 15 -7.34 10.12 -12.98
CA GLY A 15 -7.07 8.70 -13.18
C GLY A 15 -7.90 7.89 -12.19
N MET A 16 -8.74 6.97 -12.67
CA MET A 16 -9.43 6.00 -11.81
C MET A 16 -8.37 5.33 -10.93
N VAL A 17 -8.37 5.63 -9.63
CA VAL A 17 -7.53 4.87 -8.71
C VAL A 17 -8.13 3.46 -8.66
N SER A 18 -7.33 2.48 -9.04
CA SER A 18 -7.77 1.08 -9.14
C SER A 18 -8.15 0.47 -7.78
N ALA A 19 -7.82 1.12 -6.66
CA ALA A 19 -8.24 0.72 -5.31
C ALA A 19 -8.29 1.89 -4.32
N GLU A 20 -9.40 2.07 -3.61
CA GLU A 20 -9.55 3.08 -2.56
C GLU A 20 -9.14 2.50 -1.20
N LEU A 21 -8.08 3.02 -0.58
CA LEU A 21 -7.62 2.57 0.74
C LEU A 21 -8.33 3.34 1.86
N THR A 22 -8.84 2.63 2.87
CA THR A 22 -9.41 3.23 4.08
C THR A 22 -8.42 3.26 5.24
N ALA A 23 -7.48 2.31 5.25
CA ALA A 23 -6.49 2.18 6.31
C ALA A 23 -5.19 1.58 5.76
N PHE A 24 -4.07 2.01 6.32
CA PHE A 24 -2.75 1.45 6.09
C PHE A 24 -1.96 1.53 7.40
N ASP A 25 -1.29 0.43 7.76
CA ASP A 25 -0.43 0.34 8.94
C ASP A 25 0.76 -0.60 8.63
N ALA A 26 1.92 -0.28 9.19
CA ALA A 26 3.13 -1.08 9.04
C ALA A 26 3.83 -1.19 10.40
N LYS A 27 3.97 -2.42 10.90
CA LYS A 27 4.49 -2.69 12.26
C LYS A 27 5.76 -3.50 12.21
N ALA A 28 6.83 -2.94 12.76
CA ALA A 28 8.07 -3.66 13.00
C ALA A 28 7.85 -4.82 14.00
N ARG A 29 8.40 -5.99 13.68
CA ARG A 29 8.40 -7.24 14.44
C ARG A 29 9.80 -7.84 14.41
N GLY A 30 10.71 -7.29 15.21
CA GLY A 30 12.13 -7.66 15.13
C GLY A 30 12.72 -7.22 13.78
N ASN A 31 13.25 -8.17 13.01
CA ASN A 31 13.77 -7.93 11.65
C ASN A 31 12.71 -8.11 10.55
N ASN A 32 11.43 -8.08 10.93
CA ASN A 32 10.32 -8.24 9.99
C ASN A 32 9.39 -7.03 10.09
N VAL A 33 8.62 -6.79 9.03
CA VAL A 33 7.56 -5.77 9.03
C VAL A 33 6.25 -6.43 8.62
N ASP A 34 5.24 -6.32 9.48
CA ASP A 34 3.86 -6.68 9.14
C ASP A 34 3.21 -5.45 8.51
N VAL A 35 2.93 -5.50 7.21
CA VAL A 35 2.22 -4.46 6.44
C VAL A 35 0.76 -4.88 6.31
N MET A 36 -0.16 -3.97 6.65
CA MET A 36 -1.59 -4.24 6.75
C MET A 36 -2.36 -3.08 6.13
N TRP A 37 -3.32 -3.36 5.26
CA TRP A 37 -4.17 -2.32 4.68
C TRP A 37 -5.59 -2.81 4.46
N ASN A 38 -6.51 -1.86 4.34
CA ASN A 38 -7.90 -2.11 4.02
C ASN A 38 -8.29 -1.28 2.79
N THR A 39 -8.98 -1.91 1.84
CA THR A 39 -9.64 -1.22 0.73
C THR A 39 -11.11 -1.02 1.05
N ALA A 40 -11.71 0.09 0.62
CA ALA A 40 -13.17 0.26 0.56
C ALA A 40 -13.72 -0.33 -0.74
N SER A 41 -13.01 -0.11 -1.84
CA SER A 41 -13.38 -0.55 -3.18
C SER A 41 -12.13 -0.80 -4.04
N GLU A 42 -12.27 -1.65 -5.06
CA GLU A 42 -11.26 -2.04 -6.03
C GLU A 42 -11.92 -2.11 -7.40
N THR A 43 -11.29 -1.54 -8.42
CA THR A 43 -11.79 -1.52 -9.80
C THR A 43 -10.66 -1.87 -10.76
N ASN A 44 -10.77 -3.04 -11.38
CA ASN A 44 -9.83 -3.53 -12.38
C ASN A 44 -8.37 -3.51 -11.90
N SER A 45 -8.16 -3.91 -10.64
CA SER A 45 -6.83 -4.14 -10.07
C SER A 45 -6.41 -5.59 -10.28
N ASP A 46 -5.13 -5.87 -10.48
CA ASP A 46 -4.62 -7.25 -10.53
C ASP A 46 -3.98 -7.64 -9.19
N HIS A 47 -3.03 -6.84 -8.73
CA HIS A 47 -2.32 -7.00 -7.46
C HIS A 47 -1.92 -5.65 -6.85
N PHE A 48 -1.44 -5.71 -5.62
CA PHE A 48 -0.75 -4.64 -4.92
C PHE A 48 0.74 -4.96 -4.85
N ASP A 49 1.58 -4.04 -5.31
CA ASP A 49 3.01 -4.07 -5.05
C ASP A 49 3.29 -3.53 -3.64
N VAL A 50 3.99 -4.30 -2.83
CA VAL A 50 4.48 -3.86 -1.52
C VAL A 50 5.93 -3.46 -1.70
N GLU A 51 6.23 -2.20 -1.43
CA GLU A 51 7.57 -1.63 -1.61
C GLU A 51 8.16 -1.17 -0.26
N ARG A 52 9.47 -1.37 -0.11
CA ARG A 52 10.25 -0.90 1.03
C ARG A 52 11.37 0.01 0.53
N ALA A 53 11.55 1.15 1.19
CA ALA A 53 12.71 2.00 1.01
C ALA A 53 13.69 1.81 2.18
N ASP A 54 14.99 1.76 1.87
CA ASP A 54 16.02 1.74 2.91
C ASP A 54 16.21 3.15 3.47
N VAL A 55 15.66 3.40 4.66
CA VAL A 55 15.76 4.69 5.35
C VAL A 55 17.21 5.08 5.68
N MET A 56 18.14 4.12 5.73
CA MET A 56 19.56 4.41 5.94
C MET A 56 20.22 5.06 4.72
N ALA A 57 19.60 4.96 3.53
CA ALA A 57 20.04 5.65 2.32
C ALA A 57 19.66 7.14 2.30
N GLY A 58 18.95 7.63 3.31
CA GLY A 58 18.60 9.06 3.44
C GLY A 58 17.66 9.55 2.34
N SER A 59 17.90 10.76 1.83
CA SER A 59 17.03 11.41 0.83
C SER A 59 16.95 10.68 -0.52
N ASP A 60 17.91 9.80 -0.80
CA ASP A 60 18.00 9.02 -2.05
C ASP A 60 17.47 7.59 -1.87
N ALA A 61 16.72 7.32 -0.79
CA ALA A 61 16.15 6.00 -0.53
C ALA A 61 15.21 5.58 -1.66
N ALA A 62 15.69 4.67 -2.50
CA ALA A 62 14.90 4.05 -3.55
C ALA A 62 13.91 3.04 -2.92
N PHE A 63 12.67 3.09 -3.38
CA PHE A 63 11.70 2.05 -3.10
C PHE A 63 12.03 0.82 -3.95
N ALA A 64 12.04 -0.35 -3.32
CA ALA A 64 12.16 -1.63 -4.00
C ALA A 64 10.96 -2.50 -3.63
N THR A 65 10.40 -3.18 -4.63
CA THR A 65 9.33 -4.16 -4.42
C THR A 65 9.85 -5.34 -3.60
N VAL A 66 9.19 -5.60 -2.48
CA VAL A 66 9.51 -6.70 -1.54
C VAL A 66 8.53 -7.86 -1.67
N GLY A 67 7.38 -7.63 -2.31
CA GLY A 67 6.43 -8.67 -2.66
C GLY A 67 5.19 -8.11 -3.32
N THR A 68 4.30 -9.02 -3.72
CA THR A 68 3.02 -8.67 -4.33
C THR A 68 1.89 -9.42 -3.64
N VAL A 69 0.73 -8.79 -3.54
CA VAL A 69 -0.48 -9.38 -2.97
C VAL A 69 -1.61 -9.28 -3.99
N ALA A 70 -2.19 -10.42 -4.36
CA ALA A 70 -3.31 -10.46 -5.29
C ALA A 70 -4.47 -9.61 -4.77
N SER A 71 -5.02 -8.78 -5.64
CA SER A 71 -6.18 -7.95 -5.34
C SER A 71 -7.48 -8.74 -5.52
N ALA A 72 -8.60 -8.09 -5.25
CA ALA A 72 -9.93 -8.61 -5.54
C ALA A 72 -10.28 -8.65 -7.03
N GLY A 73 -9.53 -7.98 -7.90
CA GLY A 73 -9.98 -7.71 -9.27
C GLY A 73 -10.94 -6.51 -9.30
N VAL A 74 -12.16 -6.77 -8.87
CA VAL A 74 -13.26 -5.81 -8.76
C VAL A 74 -14.01 -6.06 -7.46
N SER A 75 -14.11 -5.06 -6.60
CA SER A 75 -14.81 -5.12 -5.32
C SER A 75 -15.45 -3.77 -4.98
N SER A 76 -16.70 -3.76 -4.53
CA SER A 76 -17.35 -2.58 -3.95
C SER A 76 -17.52 -2.69 -2.44
N THR A 77 -16.92 -3.71 -1.84
CA THR A 77 -16.96 -4.00 -0.40
C THR A 77 -15.57 -3.95 0.18
N SER A 78 -15.50 -3.60 1.46
CA SER A 78 -14.25 -3.49 2.18
C SER A 78 -13.49 -4.81 2.25
N ARG A 79 -12.17 -4.76 2.07
CA ARG A 79 -11.29 -5.94 2.15
C ARG A 79 -9.99 -5.65 2.88
N ASP A 80 -9.64 -6.58 3.76
CA ASP A 80 -8.40 -6.55 4.53
C ASP A 80 -7.32 -7.36 3.84
N TYR A 81 -6.12 -6.79 3.81
CA TYR A 81 -4.92 -7.40 3.25
C TYR A 81 -3.78 -7.32 4.26
N SER A 82 -2.86 -8.28 4.15
CA SER A 82 -1.63 -8.27 4.93
C SER A 82 -0.48 -8.89 4.14
N PHE A 83 0.70 -8.32 4.34
CA PHE A 83 1.95 -8.82 3.80
C PHE A 83 3.01 -8.81 4.91
N ARG A 84 3.77 -9.90 5.03
CA ARG A 84 4.90 -9.95 5.95
C ARG A 84 6.19 -9.85 5.16
N ASP A 85 6.90 -8.78 5.43
CA ASP A 85 8.20 -8.52 4.88
C ASP A 85 9.29 -9.14 5.77
N LEU A 86 10.16 -9.95 5.15
CA LEU A 86 11.24 -10.65 5.82
C LEU A 86 12.59 -10.02 5.45
N GLY A 87 13.02 -8.97 6.15
CA GLY A 87 14.36 -8.39 5.97
C GLY A 87 14.49 -6.94 6.39
#